data_AF-A0A9Q0K4E7-F1
#
_entry.id   AF-A0A9Q0K4E7-F1
#
_cell.length_a   1.000
_cell.length_b   1.000
_cell.length_c   1.000
_cell.angle_alpha   90.00
_cell.angle_beta   90.00
_cell.angle_gamma   90.00
#
_symmetry.space_group_name_H-M   'P 1'
#
loop_
_entity.id
_entity.type
_entity.pdbx_description
1 polymer ?
#
loop_
_entity_poly.entity_id
_entity_poly.type
_entity_poly.pdbx_seq_one_letter_code
_entity_poly.pdbx_strand_id
1 'polypeptide(L)'
;MWGRVREERWGQRRKEEEMEGANDPIAKNRRRVFCTFDTMAMGMMKPVKQGLEEPQEQLHRIRITLSSKNVKNLEKVCADLVSGAKNKRLKVKGPVRMPTKVLRITTRKSPCGEGTNTWDCFELRVHKRVIDLVSSSEVVKQITSITIEPGVEVEVTIADS
;
A
#
# COMPACT_ATOMS: atom_id res chain seq x y z
N MET A 1 -28.90 -11.94 26.90
CA MET A 1 -29.46 -10.56 26.82
C MET A 1 -28.39 -9.65 27.40
N TRP A 2 -28.01 -8.55 26.72
CA TRP A 2 -26.66 -7.90 26.70
C TRP A 2 -25.74 -8.60 25.67
N GLY A 3 -25.21 -7.97 24.62
CA GLY A 3 -25.33 -6.60 24.14
C GLY A 3 -24.96 -6.60 22.65
N ARG A 4 -25.98 -6.81 21.82
CA ARG A 4 -25.99 -6.63 20.36
C ARG A 4 -26.05 -5.13 20.07
N VAL A 5 -24.97 -4.39 20.33
CA VAL A 5 -24.86 -2.94 20.02
C VAL A 5 -23.39 -2.60 19.70
N ARG A 6 -22.88 -3.02 18.54
CA ARG A 6 -21.60 -2.47 18.04
C ARG A 6 -21.34 -2.63 16.54
N GLU A 7 -22.39 -2.77 15.73
CA GLU A 7 -22.24 -3.07 14.29
C GLU A 7 -22.88 -2.03 13.36
N GLU A 8 -23.65 -1.08 13.90
CA GLU A 8 -24.35 -0.06 13.09
C GLU A 8 -23.50 1.20 12.82
N ARG A 9 -22.37 1.38 13.53
CA ARG A 9 -21.55 2.61 13.42
C ARG A 9 -20.60 2.64 12.22
N TRP A 10 -20.42 1.52 11.51
CA TRP A 10 -19.56 1.42 10.33
C TRP A 10 -20.32 1.66 9.01
N GLY A 11 -21.66 1.65 9.03
CA GLY A 11 -22.51 1.85 7.85
C GLY A 11 -22.81 3.32 7.51
N GLN A 12 -22.80 4.22 8.50
CA GLN A 12 -23.19 5.63 8.29
C GLN A 12 -22.04 6.53 7.81
N ARG A 13 -20.79 6.24 8.17
CA ARG A 13 -19.65 7.08 7.74
C ARG A 13 -19.30 6.90 6.25
N ARG A 14 -19.69 5.77 5.65
CA ARG A 14 -19.42 5.47 4.23
C ARG A 14 -20.40 6.17 3.26
N LYS A 15 -21.53 6.70 3.77
CA LYS A 15 -22.51 7.47 2.97
C LYS A 15 -22.23 8.98 2.95
N GLU A 16 -21.40 9.49 3.85
CA GLU A 16 -21.00 10.91 3.83
C GLU A 16 -19.81 11.18 2.89
N GLU A 17 -18.94 10.20 2.62
CA GLU A 17 -17.81 10.37 1.68
C GLU A 17 -18.22 10.28 0.19
N GLU A 18 -19.45 9.87 -0.14
CA GLU A 18 -19.95 9.84 -1.53
C GLU A 18 -20.57 11.17 -2.00
N MET A 19 -20.68 12.20 -1.13
CA MET A 19 -21.36 13.46 -1.47
C MET A 19 -20.44 14.69 -1.70
N GLU A 20 -19.13 14.59 -1.54
CA GLU A 20 -18.20 15.74 -1.72
C GLU A 20 -17.42 15.73 -3.05
N GLY A 21 -18.03 15.21 -4.12
CA GLY A 21 -17.42 15.14 -5.46
C GLY A 21 -18.13 15.91 -6.57
N ALA A 22 -19.11 16.76 -6.26
CA ALA A 22 -19.91 17.45 -7.28
C ALA A 22 -20.21 18.91 -6.89
N ASN A 23 -19.23 19.80 -7.10
CA ASN A 23 -19.48 21.25 -7.16
C ASN A 23 -18.40 21.96 -7.99
N ASP A 24 -18.45 21.74 -9.31
CA ASP A 24 -17.85 22.63 -10.30
C ASP A 24 -18.98 23.34 -11.08
N PRO A 25 -19.31 24.61 -10.79
CA PRO A 25 -20.31 25.36 -11.56
C PRO A 25 -19.64 26.37 -12.50
N ILE A 26 -19.11 25.91 -13.64
CA ILE A 26 -18.90 26.79 -14.82
C ILE A 26 -19.49 26.08 -16.05
N ALA A 27 -20.79 25.91 -16.04
CA ALA A 27 -21.56 25.55 -17.22
C ALA A 27 -22.99 26.04 -17.06
N LYS A 28 -23.21 27.36 -17.21
CA LYS A 28 -24.51 27.98 -17.48
C LYS A 28 -24.34 29.48 -17.72
N ASN A 29 -24.05 29.87 -18.95
CA ASN A 29 -24.75 31.01 -19.54
C ASN A 29 -24.76 30.91 -21.07
N ARG A 30 -25.72 30.15 -21.58
CA ARG A 30 -26.25 30.39 -22.92
C ARG A 30 -27.03 31.70 -22.86
N ARG A 31 -26.49 32.76 -23.45
CA ARG A 31 -27.30 33.80 -24.07
C ARG A 31 -26.89 33.97 -25.52
N ARG A 32 -27.85 33.63 -26.36
CA ARG A 32 -27.92 33.77 -27.81
C ARG A 32 -27.73 35.24 -28.18
N VAL A 33 -26.70 35.55 -28.94
CA VAL A 33 -26.71 36.69 -29.86
C VAL A 33 -26.22 36.19 -31.21
N PHE A 34 -27.00 36.54 -32.22
CA PHE A 34 -26.87 36.22 -33.63
C PHE A 34 -25.81 37.12 -34.29
N CYS A 35 -25.46 36.80 -35.53
CA CYS A 35 -24.50 37.45 -36.45
C CYS A 35 -23.03 37.07 -36.27
N THR A 36 -22.23 36.80 -37.30
CA THR A 36 -22.35 36.50 -38.74
C THR A 36 -20.94 36.08 -39.16
N PHE A 37 -20.82 35.28 -40.23
CA PHE A 37 -19.66 35.24 -41.13
C PHE A 37 -18.28 35.05 -40.49
N ASP A 38 -17.73 33.84 -40.58
CA ASP A 38 -16.56 33.67 -41.46
C ASP A 38 -16.28 32.20 -41.78
N THR A 39 -16.04 32.01 -43.07
CA THR A 39 -15.70 30.78 -43.78
C THR A 39 -14.20 30.50 -43.74
N MET A 40 -13.86 29.21 -43.88
CA MET A 40 -12.57 28.65 -44.32
C MET A 40 -11.38 28.67 -43.34
N ALA A 41 -11.12 27.50 -42.75
CA ALA A 41 -9.80 26.86 -42.77
C ALA A 41 -9.92 25.39 -42.28
N MET A 42 -10.35 24.47 -43.15
CA MET A 42 -10.14 23.03 -42.92
C MET A 42 -8.68 22.71 -43.21
N GLY A 43 -7.81 22.98 -42.24
CA GLY A 43 -6.45 22.47 -42.22
C GLY A 43 -6.49 20.96 -41.96
N MET A 44 -5.99 20.18 -42.92
CA MET A 44 -5.85 18.73 -42.87
C MET A 44 -5.07 18.31 -41.61
N MET A 45 -5.78 17.94 -40.54
CA MET A 45 -5.20 17.17 -39.45
C MET A 45 -4.89 15.78 -39.98
N LYS A 46 -3.60 15.47 -40.13
CA LYS A 46 -3.13 14.09 -40.34
C LYS A 46 -3.70 13.24 -39.20
N PRO A 47 -4.27 12.05 -39.46
CA PRO A 47 -4.66 11.17 -38.38
C PRO A 47 -3.39 10.70 -37.68
N VAL A 48 -3.16 11.17 -36.46
CA VAL A 48 -2.18 10.55 -35.57
C VAL A 48 -2.69 9.12 -35.36
N LYS A 49 -1.96 8.14 -35.90
CA LYS A 49 -2.14 6.73 -35.55
C LYS A 49 -1.90 6.59 -34.06
N GLN A 50 -2.97 6.66 -33.28
CA GLN A 50 -2.96 6.34 -31.85
C GLN A 50 -3.07 4.82 -31.74
N GLY A 51 -1.93 4.17 -31.92
CA GLY A 51 -1.72 2.78 -31.54
C GLY A 51 -0.66 2.72 -30.47
N LEU A 52 -0.91 3.35 -29.31
CA LEU A 52 -0.32 2.86 -28.07
C LEU A 52 -1.35 1.90 -27.51
N GLU A 53 -1.10 0.62 -27.72
CA GLU A 53 -1.80 -0.43 -26.99
C GLU A 53 -1.44 -0.23 -25.53
N GLU A 54 -2.36 0.35 -24.76
CA GLU A 54 -2.19 0.42 -23.31
C GLU A 54 -2.09 -1.02 -22.80
N PRO A 55 -0.98 -1.42 -22.16
CA PRO A 55 -0.87 -2.77 -21.61
C PRO A 55 -2.04 -2.95 -20.65
N GLN A 56 -2.91 -3.91 -20.96
CA GLN A 56 -4.01 -4.28 -20.09
C GLN A 56 -3.41 -4.79 -18.78
N GLU A 57 -3.34 -3.92 -17.78
CA GLU A 57 -2.77 -4.24 -16.47
C GLU A 57 -3.63 -5.31 -15.79
N GLN A 58 -3.14 -6.56 -15.80
CA GLN A 58 -3.76 -7.64 -15.04
C GLN A 58 -3.66 -7.31 -13.54
N LEU A 59 -4.81 -7.22 -12.89
CA LEU A 59 -4.91 -6.89 -11.47
C LEU A 59 -4.67 -8.14 -10.63
N HIS A 60 -3.52 -8.23 -9.99
CA HIS A 60 -3.20 -9.31 -9.06
C HIS A 60 -3.44 -8.89 -7.61
N ARG A 61 -3.76 -9.87 -6.76
CA ARG A 61 -3.76 -9.71 -5.31
C ARG A 61 -2.36 -10.03 -4.81
N ILE A 62 -1.65 -9.01 -4.36
CA ILE A 62 -0.26 -9.12 -3.96
C ILE A 62 -0.17 -8.93 -2.44
N ARG A 63 0.60 -9.79 -1.78
CA ARG A 63 0.91 -9.63 -0.35
C ARG A 63 2.41 -9.39 -0.19
N ILE A 64 2.73 -8.28 0.45
CA ILE A 64 4.09 -7.90 0.80
C ILE A 64 4.31 -8.25 2.27
N THR A 65 5.29 -9.10 2.54
CA THR A 65 5.70 -9.45 3.90
C THR A 65 7.03 -8.77 4.21
N LEU A 66 7.06 -8.03 5.31
CA LEU A 66 8.25 -7.40 5.84
C LEU A 66 8.68 -8.16 7.10
N SER A 67 9.94 -8.58 7.13
CA SER A 67 10.55 -9.23 8.29
C SER A 67 11.78 -8.43 8.74
N SER A 68 11.86 -8.12 10.02
CA SER A 68 13.08 -7.49 10.58
C SER A 68 13.24 -7.77 12.08
N LYS A 69 14.47 -7.58 12.57
CA LYS A 69 14.82 -7.56 13.99
C LYS A 69 14.59 -6.17 14.60
N ASN A 70 14.70 -5.10 13.80
CA ASN A 70 14.63 -3.72 14.25
C ASN A 70 13.24 -3.13 14.02
N VAL A 71 12.54 -2.73 15.10
CA VAL A 71 11.17 -2.19 15.01
C VAL A 71 11.13 -0.84 14.30
N LYS A 72 12.08 0.06 14.59
CA LYS A 72 12.09 1.44 14.09
C LYS A 72 12.19 1.47 12.55
N ASN A 73 13.14 0.73 12.00
CA ASN A 73 13.38 0.62 10.56
C ASN A 73 12.17 0.01 9.86
N LEU A 74 11.63 -1.08 10.41
CA LEU A 74 10.42 -1.72 9.91
C LEU A 74 9.23 -0.74 9.88
N GLU A 75 9.12 0.21 10.83
CA GLU A 75 7.99 1.17 10.88
C GLU A 75 8.11 2.26 9.83
N LYS A 76 9.34 2.76 9.62
CA LYS A 76 9.64 3.69 8.53
C LYS A 76 9.28 3.09 7.19
N VAL A 77 9.82 1.90 6.88
CA VAL A 77 9.53 1.19 5.62
C VAL A 77 8.03 0.91 5.46
N CYS A 78 7.33 0.50 6.51
CA CYS A 78 5.87 0.35 6.44
C CYS A 78 5.15 1.65 6.09
N ALA A 79 5.54 2.77 6.72
CA ALA A 79 4.91 4.06 6.47
C ALA A 79 5.18 4.53 5.03
N ASP A 80 6.40 4.35 4.55
CA ASP A 80 6.83 4.73 3.20
C ASP A 80 6.15 3.89 2.11
N LEU A 81 5.97 2.58 2.34
CA LEU A 81 5.22 1.73 1.41
C LEU A 81 3.74 2.15 1.35
N VAL A 82 3.14 2.48 2.49
CA VAL A 82 1.74 2.93 2.54
C VAL A 82 1.57 4.30 1.89
N SER A 83 2.50 5.23 2.10
CA SER A 83 2.46 6.55 1.46
C SER A 83 2.73 6.45 -0.05
N GLY A 84 3.69 5.63 -0.47
CA GLY A 84 3.98 5.34 -1.88
C GLY A 84 2.79 4.73 -2.62
N ALA A 85 2.09 3.79 -1.99
CA ALA A 85 0.89 3.20 -2.58
C ALA A 85 -0.29 4.17 -2.65
N LYS A 86 -0.44 5.07 -1.66
CA LYS A 86 -1.44 6.16 -1.69
C LYS A 86 -1.17 7.19 -2.79
N ASN A 87 0.09 7.56 -2.99
CA ASN A 87 0.50 8.50 -4.04
C ASN A 87 0.13 7.98 -5.44
N LYS A 88 0.26 6.67 -5.65
CA LYS A 88 -0.15 5.99 -6.90
C LYS A 88 -1.64 5.62 -6.97
N ARG A 89 -2.46 6.05 -6.00
CA ARG A 89 -3.92 5.79 -5.92
C ARG A 89 -4.29 4.30 -5.95
N LEU A 90 -3.47 3.43 -5.35
CA LEU A 90 -3.75 2.01 -5.24
C LEU A 90 -4.67 1.68 -4.05
N LYS A 91 -5.43 0.59 -4.15
CA LYS A 91 -6.24 0.07 -3.03
C LYS A 91 -5.34 -0.70 -2.07
N VAL A 92 -5.10 -0.11 -0.90
CA VAL A 92 -4.22 -0.65 0.14
C VAL A 92 -5.03 -1.19 1.31
N LYS A 93 -4.76 -2.42 1.74
CA LYS A 93 -5.09 -2.85 3.10
C LYS A 93 -3.90 -2.47 3.99
N GLY A 94 -4.19 -1.72 5.06
CA GLY A 94 -3.18 -1.18 5.95
C GLY A 94 -2.24 -2.24 6.56
N PRO A 95 -1.13 -1.82 7.18
CA PRO A 95 -0.12 -2.74 7.68
C PRO A 95 -0.68 -3.59 8.85
N VAL A 96 -0.82 -4.90 8.60
CA VAL A 96 -1.23 -5.88 9.60
C VAL A 96 0.01 -6.31 10.38
N ARG A 97 -0.02 -6.09 11.70
CA ARG A 97 1.05 -6.52 12.61
C ARG A 97 0.85 -7.99 12.96
N MET A 98 1.80 -8.82 12.59
CA MET A 98 1.84 -10.20 13.06
C MET A 98 2.46 -10.26 14.46
N PRO A 99 2.09 -11.25 15.28
CA PRO A 99 2.70 -11.43 16.59
C PRO A 99 4.21 -11.64 16.47
N THR A 100 4.94 -11.04 17.40
CA THR A 100 6.40 -11.07 17.42
C THR A 100 6.88 -12.43 17.88
N LYS A 101 7.71 -13.09 17.07
CA LYS A 101 8.32 -14.36 17.47
C LYS A 101 9.53 -14.05 18.34
N VAL A 102 9.55 -14.62 19.53
CA VAL A 102 10.64 -14.49 20.49
C VAL A 102 11.41 -15.80 20.53
N LEU A 103 12.65 -15.78 20.06
CA LEU A 103 13.56 -16.91 20.15
C LEU A 103 14.39 -16.74 21.42
N ARG A 104 14.28 -17.69 22.34
CA ARG A 104 15.01 -17.70 23.61
C ARG A 104 16.01 -18.85 23.61
N ILE A 105 17.28 -18.54 23.81
CA ILE A 105 18.34 -19.53 23.97
C ILE A 105 18.96 -19.29 25.33
N THR A 106 18.90 -20.30 26.20
CA THR A 106 19.53 -20.27 27.51
C THR A 106 20.71 -21.23 27.52
N THR A 107 21.91 -20.70 27.68
CA THR A 107 23.15 -21.48 27.72
C THR A 107 23.89 -21.23 29.02
N ARG A 108 24.69 -22.19 29.45
CA ARG A 108 25.59 -22.00 30.57
C ARG A 108 26.71 -21.03 30.15
N LYS A 109 27.12 -20.12 31.06
CA LYS A 109 28.19 -19.14 30.78
C LYS A 109 29.55 -19.81 30.61
N SER A 110 29.85 -20.76 31.49
CA SER A 110 31.14 -21.44 31.56
C SER A 110 31.20 -22.63 30.59
N PRO A 111 32.30 -22.82 29.85
CA PRO A 111 32.44 -23.90 28.87
C PRO A 111 32.75 -25.27 29.51
N CYS A 112 33.50 -25.31 30.62
CA CYS A 112 34.13 -26.52 31.16
C CYS A 112 33.50 -27.07 32.46
N GLY A 113 32.26 -26.70 32.79
CA GLY A 113 31.53 -27.38 33.86
C GLY A 113 31.91 -26.98 35.30
N GLU A 114 33.07 -26.38 35.50
CA GLU A 114 33.56 -25.85 36.78
C GLU A 114 33.07 -24.42 37.09
N GLY A 115 32.97 -24.09 38.37
CA GLY A 115 32.52 -22.78 38.87
C GLY A 115 31.00 -22.67 39.16
N THR A 116 30.52 -21.44 39.40
CA THR A 116 29.14 -21.17 39.80
C THR A 116 28.15 -21.40 38.65
N ASN A 117 27.01 -22.03 38.94
CA ASN A 117 25.94 -22.32 37.97
C ASN A 117 25.23 -21.04 37.48
N THR A 118 25.87 -20.33 36.57
CA THR A 118 25.36 -19.11 35.95
C THR A 118 24.91 -19.38 34.52
N TRP A 119 23.79 -18.75 34.15
CA TRP A 119 23.12 -18.94 32.87
C TRP A 119 23.06 -17.59 32.13
N ASP A 120 23.29 -17.62 30.83
CA ASP A 120 23.01 -16.51 29.92
C ASP A 120 21.67 -16.75 29.21
N CYS A 121 20.85 -15.71 29.22
CA CYS A 121 19.55 -15.70 28.56
C CYS A 121 19.63 -14.80 27.33
N PHE A 122 19.83 -15.40 26.16
CA PHE A 122 19.80 -14.68 24.89
C PHE A 122 18.37 -14.63 24.34
N GLU A 123 17.97 -13.46 23.86
CA GLU A 123 16.67 -13.25 23.24
C GLU A 123 16.81 -12.58 21.88
N LEU A 124 16.19 -13.16 20.85
CA LEU A 124 16.06 -12.55 19.54
C LEU A 124 14.57 -12.38 19.22
N ARG A 125 14.17 -11.14 18.94
CA ARG A 125 12.82 -10.80 18.51
C ARG A 125 12.77 -10.63 16.99
N VAL A 126 11.82 -11.31 16.36
CA VAL A 126 11.52 -11.14 14.94
C VAL A 126 10.14 -10.51 14.81
N HIS A 127 10.10 -9.34 14.19
CA HIS A 127 8.89 -8.60 13.92
C HIS A 127 8.49 -8.83 12.46
N LYS A 128 7.21 -9.18 12.25
CA LYS A 128 6.64 -9.40 10.93
C LYS A 128 5.46 -8.46 10.69
N ARG A 129 5.39 -7.89 9.49
CA ARG A 129 4.27 -7.06 9.04
C ARG A 129 3.85 -7.48 7.65
N VAL A 130 2.56 -7.46 7.39
CA VAL A 130 1.99 -7.82 6.09
C VAL A 130 1.17 -6.65 5.58
N ILE A 131 1.37 -6.32 4.31
CA ILE A 131 0.60 -5.32 3.59
C ILE A 131 0.01 -6.02 2.37
N ASP A 132 -1.31 -5.94 2.20
CA ASP A 132 -1.98 -6.51 1.04
C ASP A 132 -2.37 -5.38 0.07
N LEU A 133 -2.03 -5.56 -1.20
CA LEU A 133 -2.27 -4.62 -2.30
C LEU A 133 -3.02 -5.31 -3.44
N VAL A 134 -3.79 -4.52 -4.20
CA VAL A 134 -4.39 -4.95 -5.46
C VAL A 134 -3.88 -4.05 -6.57
N SER A 135 -2.98 -4.57 -7.41
CA SER A 135 -2.42 -3.84 -8.55
C SER A 135 -1.74 -4.80 -9.54
N SER A 136 -1.22 -4.24 -10.63
CA SER A 136 -0.22 -4.88 -11.48
C SER A 136 1.08 -5.13 -10.71
N SER A 137 1.80 -6.20 -11.06
CA SER A 137 3.05 -6.60 -10.40
C SER A 137 4.22 -5.64 -10.68
N GLU A 138 4.19 -4.95 -11.82
CA GLU A 138 5.20 -3.99 -12.24
C GLU A 138 5.24 -2.76 -11.33
N VAL A 139 4.07 -2.21 -11.00
CA VAL A 139 3.95 -1.04 -10.13
C VAL A 139 4.44 -1.35 -8.72
N VAL A 140 4.22 -2.57 -8.22
CA VAL A 140 4.71 -3.00 -6.90
C VAL A 140 6.24 -3.09 -6.87
N LYS A 141 6.86 -3.67 -7.90
CA LYS A 141 8.33 -3.77 -8.00
C LYS A 141 8.99 -2.39 -7.93
N GLN A 142 8.41 -1.38 -8.57
CA GLN A 142 8.89 0.00 -8.52
C GLN A 142 8.76 0.64 -7.13
N ILE A 143 7.71 0.30 -6.37
CA ILE A 143 7.53 0.84 -5.00
C ILE A 143 8.57 0.20 -4.06
N THR A 144 8.76 -1.11 -4.16
CA THR A 144 9.66 -1.85 -3.27
C THR A 144 11.14 -1.53 -3.48
N SER A 145 11.55 -1.12 -4.68
CA SER A 145 12.96 -0.81 -4.97
C SER A 145 13.45 0.47 -4.30
N ILE A 146 12.57 1.43 -4.03
CA ILE A 146 12.94 2.75 -3.49
C ILE A 146 13.17 2.70 -1.97
N THR A 147 12.58 1.72 -1.26
CA THR A 147 12.51 1.72 0.21
C THR A 147 13.36 0.62 0.88
N ILE A 148 14.44 0.16 0.25
CA ILE A 148 15.28 -0.90 0.82
C ILE A 148 16.17 -0.30 1.93
N GLU A 149 15.67 -0.30 3.16
CA GLU A 149 16.49 -0.03 4.36
C GLU A 149 17.34 -1.26 4.72
N PRO A 150 18.59 -1.06 5.19
CA PRO A 150 19.44 -2.17 5.61
C PRO A 150 18.84 -2.89 6.83
N GLY A 151 18.71 -4.21 6.73
CA GLY A 151 18.21 -5.07 7.81
C GLY A 151 16.70 -5.29 7.83
N VAL A 152 15.98 -4.87 6.79
CA VAL A 152 14.58 -5.27 6.54
C VAL A 152 14.54 -6.17 5.32
N GLU A 153 13.97 -7.37 5.49
CA GLU A 153 13.75 -8.32 4.41
C GLU A 153 12.33 -8.16 3.87
N VAL A 154 12.20 -8.09 2.54
CA VAL A 154 10.94 -7.86 1.83
C VAL A 154 10.65 -9.06 0.93
N GLU A 155 9.53 -9.72 1.17
CA GLU A 155 9.02 -10.82 0.36
C GLU A 155 7.74 -10.40 -0.35
N VAL A 156 7.65 -10.66 -1.65
CA VAL A 156 6.44 -10.38 -2.45
C VAL A 156 5.82 -11.71 -2.88
N THR A 157 4.57 -11.92 -2.52
CA THR A 157 3.80 -13.11 -2.90
C THR A 157 2.62 -12.69 -3.77
N ILE A 158 2.45 -13.35 -4.91
CA ILE A 158 1.34 -13.14 -5.82
C ILE A 158 0.34 -14.26 -5.53
N ALA A 159 -0.88 -13.88 -5.15
CA ALA A 159 -1.98 -14.82 -5.06
C ALA A 159 -2.70 -14.80 -6.41
N ASP A 160 -2.25 -15.66 -7.33
CA ASP A 160 -3.01 -15.96 -8.54
C ASP A 160 -4.25 -16.76 -8.11
N SER A 161 -5.42 -16.27 -8.52
CA SER A 161 -6.72 -16.87 -8.19
C SER A 161 -7.00 -18.08 -9.07
#